data_AF-A0A960LB43-F1
#
_entry.id   AF-A0A960LB43-F1
#
_cell.length_a   1.000
_cell.length_b   1.000
_cell.length_c   1.000
_cell.angle_alpha   90.00
_cell.angle_beta   90.00
_cell.angle_gamma   90.00
#
_symmetry.space_group_name_H-M   'P 1'
#
loop_
_entity.id
_entity.type
_entity.pdbx_description
1 polymer ?
#
loop_
_entity_poly.entity_id
_entity_poly.type
_entity_poly.pdbx_seq_one_letter_code
_entity_poly.pdbx_strand_id
1 'polypeptide(L)'
;MLHVPVLLEETLAWLGPSFGGRDGLLVDCTVGLGGHAEAFLERHPRARLVGVDRDPEALRRSAERLAPFADRVRWIEGNFHRLDELLAQHGLERPAGILADLGVSSMQLDRPERGFSFRFDGPLDMRMGADGPTAADIVNRYPEADLERIFREYGEERQARRIARAIVAERVDRPFASTGQLRATVIRAKGGAGGREGRVDPATRTFQALRIEVNEELAGLER
;
A
#
# COMPACT_ATOMS: atom_id res chain seq x y z
N MET A 1 11.50 -12.97 -11.49
CA MET A 1 10.18 -13.23 -12.11
C MET A 1 9.45 -11.90 -12.13
N LEU A 2 8.96 -11.45 -13.29
CA LEU A 2 8.15 -10.23 -13.37
C LEU A 2 6.87 -10.43 -12.54
N HIS A 3 6.49 -9.42 -11.75
CA HIS A 3 5.27 -9.46 -10.94
C HIS A 3 4.05 -9.56 -11.87
N VAL A 4 3.27 -10.64 -11.72
CA VAL A 4 1.99 -10.82 -12.42
C VAL A 4 0.92 -10.12 -11.59
N PRO A 5 0.19 -9.15 -12.16
CA PRO A 5 -0.83 -8.43 -11.43
C PRO A 5 -1.99 -9.33 -10.98
N VAL A 6 -2.59 -8.98 -9.84
CA VAL A 6 -3.74 -9.70 -9.29
C VAL A 6 -4.95 -9.46 -10.20
N LEU A 7 -5.70 -10.54 -10.50
CA LEU A 7 -6.93 -10.50 -11.33
C LEU A 7 -6.75 -9.74 -12.65
N LEU A 8 -5.61 -9.93 -13.32
CA LEU A 8 -5.25 -9.17 -14.52
C LEU A 8 -6.32 -9.27 -15.62
N GLU A 9 -6.71 -10.49 -15.98
CA GLU A 9 -7.66 -10.71 -17.09
C GLU A 9 -9.05 -10.18 -16.76
N GLU A 10 -9.51 -10.41 -15.53
CA GLU A 10 -10.80 -9.92 -15.04
C GLU A 10 -10.82 -8.39 -15.06
N THR A 11 -9.77 -7.75 -14.54
CA THR A 11 -9.63 -6.29 -14.53
C THR A 11 -9.73 -5.69 -15.93
N LEU A 12 -8.99 -6.27 -16.88
CA LEU A 12 -9.00 -5.81 -18.27
C LEU A 12 -10.35 -6.06 -18.96
N ALA A 13 -11.01 -7.18 -18.67
CA ALA A 13 -12.34 -7.48 -19.19
C ALA A 13 -13.39 -6.47 -18.69
N TRP A 14 -13.32 -6.04 -17.43
CA TRP A 14 -14.21 -5.03 -16.87
C TRP A 14 -13.95 -3.62 -17.42
N LEU A 15 -12.68 -3.26 -17.66
CA LEU A 15 -12.32 -1.96 -18.25
C LEU A 15 -12.63 -1.87 -19.75
N GLY A 16 -12.50 -2.98 -20.49
CA GLY A 16 -12.57 -3.02 -21.95
C GLY A 16 -13.76 -2.27 -22.60
N PRO A 17 -15.01 -2.41 -22.12
CA PRO A 17 -16.17 -1.73 -22.72
C PRO A 17 -16.05 -0.20 -22.78
N SER A 18 -15.35 0.43 -21.83
CA SER A 18 -15.14 1.89 -21.80
C SER A 18 -14.17 2.38 -22.88
N PHE A 19 -13.34 1.48 -23.45
CA PHE A 19 -12.23 1.84 -24.33
C PHE A 19 -12.29 1.17 -25.72
N GLY A 20 -13.38 0.46 -26.05
CA GLY A 20 -13.54 -0.38 -27.26
C GLY A 20 -13.26 0.31 -28.62
N GLY A 21 -11.98 0.52 -28.93
CA GLY A 21 -11.47 1.16 -30.15
C GLY A 21 -11.47 2.70 -30.15
N ARG A 22 -11.78 3.36 -29.03
CA ARG A 22 -11.92 4.82 -28.92
C ARG A 22 -10.75 5.42 -28.15
N ASP A 23 -10.53 6.71 -28.35
CA ASP A 23 -9.66 7.50 -27.48
C ASP A 23 -10.34 7.61 -26.11
N GLY A 24 -9.55 7.45 -25.04
CA GLY A 24 -10.06 7.47 -23.68
C GLY A 24 -8.92 7.54 -22.68
N LEU A 25 -9.15 8.21 -21.56
CA LEU A 25 -8.18 8.31 -20.47
C LEU A 25 -8.48 7.26 -19.41
N LEU A 26 -7.54 6.34 -19.16
CA LEU A 26 -7.52 5.51 -17.97
C LEU A 26 -6.70 6.23 -16.89
N VAL A 27 -7.23 6.27 -15.67
CA VAL A 27 -6.45 6.62 -14.49
C VAL A 27 -6.20 5.34 -13.71
N ASP A 28 -4.92 5.01 -13.51
CA ASP A 28 -4.49 3.97 -12.58
C ASP A 28 -4.04 4.64 -11.27
N CYS A 29 -4.88 4.55 -10.24
CA CYS A 29 -4.71 5.20 -8.95
C CYS A 29 -3.58 4.62 -8.09
N THR A 30 -3.09 3.42 -8.45
CA THR A 30 -2.16 2.62 -7.67
C THR A 30 -1.18 1.95 -8.63
N VAL A 31 -0.57 2.74 -9.51
CA VAL A 31 0.11 2.19 -10.69
C VAL A 31 1.27 1.26 -10.32
N GLY A 32 1.90 1.46 -9.15
CA GLY A 32 2.86 0.52 -8.60
C GLY A 32 4.00 0.21 -9.57
N LEU A 33 4.14 -1.07 -9.92
CA LEU A 33 5.14 -1.56 -10.89
C LEU A 33 4.65 -1.56 -12.34
N GLY A 34 3.49 -0.94 -12.63
CA GLY A 34 2.97 -0.74 -13.98
C GLY A 34 2.41 -2.00 -14.65
N GLY A 35 2.13 -3.07 -13.89
CA GLY A 35 1.75 -4.35 -14.48
C GLY A 35 0.37 -4.35 -15.15
N HIS A 36 -0.67 -3.82 -14.48
CA HIS A 36 -1.98 -3.65 -15.13
C HIS A 36 -1.91 -2.59 -16.23
N ALA A 37 -1.21 -1.48 -15.97
CA ALA A 37 -1.01 -0.39 -16.91
C ALA A 37 -0.39 -0.83 -18.25
N GLU A 38 0.67 -1.64 -18.21
CA GLU A 38 1.32 -2.21 -19.40
C GLU A 38 0.34 -3.07 -20.20
N ALA A 39 -0.27 -4.07 -19.55
CA ALA A 39 -1.21 -4.98 -20.22
C ALA A 39 -2.44 -4.25 -20.79
N PHE A 40 -2.89 -3.18 -20.12
CA PHE A 40 -3.96 -2.33 -20.63
C PHE A 40 -3.53 -1.57 -21.90
N LEU A 41 -2.35 -0.93 -21.89
CA LEU A 41 -1.85 -0.15 -23.03
C LEU A 41 -1.52 -1.01 -24.26
N GLU A 42 -1.15 -2.27 -24.05
CA GLU A 42 -0.99 -3.27 -25.12
C GLU A 42 -2.33 -3.59 -25.81
N ARG A 43 -3.41 -3.74 -25.05
CA ARG A 43 -4.75 -4.07 -25.59
C ARG A 43 -5.48 -2.86 -26.17
N HIS A 44 -5.17 -1.66 -25.68
CA HIS A 44 -5.85 -0.42 -26.04
C HIS A 44 -4.84 0.61 -26.63
N PRO A 45 -4.47 0.47 -27.92
CA PRO A 45 -3.41 1.28 -28.55
C PRO A 45 -3.78 2.76 -28.70
N ARG A 46 -5.06 3.12 -28.57
CA ARG A 46 -5.57 4.50 -28.63
C ARG A 46 -5.84 5.12 -27.26
N ALA A 47 -5.77 4.34 -26.18
CA ALA A 47 -5.99 4.87 -24.85
C ALA A 47 -4.79 5.70 -24.37
N ARG A 48 -5.05 6.68 -23.51
CA ARG A 48 -4.05 7.39 -22.72
C ARG A 48 -4.13 6.88 -21.29
N LEU A 49 -3.02 6.94 -20.57
CA LEU A 49 -2.93 6.54 -19.17
C LEU A 49 -2.41 7.70 -18.32
N VAL A 50 -3.01 7.88 -17.15
CA VAL A 50 -2.42 8.60 -16.04
C VAL A 50 -2.13 7.58 -14.94
N GLY A 51 -0.85 7.38 -14.63
CA GLY A 51 -0.40 6.55 -13.52
C GLY A 51 -0.17 7.42 -12.28
N VAL A 52 -0.87 7.11 -11.20
CA VAL A 52 -0.75 7.77 -9.90
C VAL A 52 -0.12 6.80 -8.91
N ASP A 53 0.88 7.27 -8.17
CA ASP A 53 1.39 6.59 -6.99
C ASP A 53 1.95 7.63 -6.03
N ARG A 54 1.93 7.32 -4.74
CA ARG A 54 2.56 8.13 -3.69
C ARG A 54 4.02 7.76 -3.47
N ASP A 55 4.44 6.60 -3.96
CA ASP A 55 5.82 6.13 -3.88
C ASP A 55 6.59 6.56 -5.14
N PRO A 56 7.53 7.53 -5.04
CA PRO A 56 8.28 8.02 -6.20
C PRO A 56 9.14 6.92 -6.86
N GLU A 57 9.56 5.90 -6.10
CA GLU A 57 10.31 4.77 -6.64
C GLU A 57 9.39 3.83 -7.46
N ALA A 58 8.11 3.71 -7.09
CA ALA A 58 7.13 3.01 -7.89
C ALA A 58 6.91 3.72 -9.23
N LEU A 59 6.69 5.04 -9.21
CA LEU A 59 6.56 5.84 -10.43
C LEU A 59 7.78 5.72 -11.34
N ARG A 60 9.00 5.83 -10.79
CA ARG A 60 10.24 5.69 -11.55
C ARG A 60 10.32 4.34 -12.26
N ARG A 61 10.03 3.25 -11.56
CA ARG A 61 10.07 1.89 -12.13
C ARG A 61 8.96 1.63 -13.12
N SER A 62 7.77 2.17 -12.87
CA SER A 62 6.64 2.12 -13.79
C SER A 62 6.98 2.86 -15.08
N ALA A 63 7.60 4.05 -14.99
CA ALA A 63 8.08 4.81 -16.14
C ALA A 63 9.13 4.05 -16.96
N GLU A 64 10.06 3.34 -16.30
CA GLU A 64 11.04 2.48 -16.97
C GLU A 64 10.37 1.32 -17.71
N ARG A 65 9.41 0.65 -17.07
CA ARG A 65 8.66 -0.46 -17.67
C ARG A 65 7.81 0.01 -18.86
N LEU A 66 7.11 1.13 -18.71
CA LEU A 66 6.20 1.68 -19.70
C LEU A 66 6.88 2.61 -20.71
N ALA A 67 8.22 2.62 -20.77
CA ALA A 67 8.96 3.41 -21.75
C ALA A 67 8.50 3.21 -23.22
N PRO A 68 8.09 2.00 -23.67
CA PRO A 68 7.52 1.81 -25.01
C PRO A 68 6.21 2.58 -25.27
N PHE A 69 5.54 3.07 -24.23
CA PHE A 69 4.26 3.78 -24.30
C PHE A 69 4.36 5.24 -23.83
N ALA A 70 5.58 5.78 -23.66
CA ALA A 70 5.83 7.05 -22.99
C ALA A 70 5.08 8.24 -23.61
N ASP A 71 4.74 8.18 -24.91
CA ASP A 71 3.96 9.19 -25.63
C ASP A 71 2.48 9.28 -25.18
N ARG A 72 1.97 8.24 -24.50
CA ARG A 72 0.56 8.14 -24.06
C ARG A 72 0.39 8.04 -22.55
N VAL A 73 1.48 8.16 -21.79
CA VAL A 73 1.46 8.00 -20.32
C VAL A 73 1.88 9.29 -19.63
N ARG A 74 1.14 9.65 -18.59
CA ARG A 74 1.51 10.73 -17.66
C ARG A 74 1.63 10.17 -16.24
N TRP A 75 2.67 10.59 -15.53
CA TRP A 75 2.93 10.19 -14.15
C TRP A 75 2.55 11.32 -13.21
N ILE A 76 1.86 11.00 -12.12
CA ILE A 76 1.51 11.94 -11.06
C ILE A 76 1.91 11.34 -9.72
N GLU A 77 2.81 12.02 -9.03
CA GLU A 77 3.10 11.72 -7.62
C GLU A 77 1.99 12.29 -6.74
N GLY A 78 1.33 11.42 -5.98
CA GLY A 78 0.27 11.86 -5.10
C GLY A 78 -0.55 10.73 -4.50
N ASN A 79 -1.39 11.11 -3.53
CA ASN A 79 -2.35 10.21 -2.94
C ASN A 79 -3.65 10.26 -3.74
N PHE A 80 -4.09 9.11 -4.27
CA PHE A 80 -5.33 8.99 -5.03
C PHE A 80 -6.60 9.35 -4.23
N HIS A 81 -6.52 9.48 -2.90
CA HIS A 81 -7.61 10.05 -2.08
C HIS A 81 -7.95 11.50 -2.45
N ARG A 82 -7.06 12.19 -3.16
CA ARG A 82 -7.25 13.54 -3.69
C ARG A 82 -7.30 13.51 -5.22
N LEU A 83 -7.78 12.41 -5.82
CA LEU A 83 -7.73 12.22 -7.26
C LEU A 83 -8.38 13.38 -8.03
N ASP A 84 -9.54 13.86 -7.61
CA ASP A 84 -10.22 14.99 -8.27
C ASP A 84 -9.34 16.25 -8.30
N GLU A 85 -8.66 16.56 -7.20
CA GLU A 85 -7.74 17.68 -7.10
C GLU A 85 -6.49 17.46 -7.97
N LEU A 86 -5.93 16.23 -7.96
CA LEU A 86 -4.79 15.87 -8.78
C LEU A 86 -5.12 16.01 -10.28
N LEU A 87 -6.28 15.52 -10.71
CA LEU A 87 -6.74 15.65 -12.09
C LEU A 87 -6.95 17.11 -12.48
N ALA A 88 -7.61 17.90 -11.62
CA ALA A 88 -7.84 19.32 -11.86
C ALA A 88 -6.53 20.12 -11.96
N GLN A 89 -5.58 19.90 -11.04
CA GLN A 89 -4.25 20.55 -11.04
C GLN A 89 -3.47 20.26 -12.33
N HIS A 90 -3.67 19.08 -12.91
CA HIS A 90 -2.97 18.65 -14.12
C HIS A 90 -3.73 18.97 -15.41
N GLY A 91 -4.90 19.63 -15.30
CA GLY A 91 -5.76 19.99 -16.43
C GLY A 91 -6.29 18.76 -17.17
N LEU A 92 -6.51 17.65 -16.45
CA LEU A 92 -6.91 16.39 -17.04
C LEU A 92 -8.43 16.31 -17.21
N GLU A 93 -8.83 15.72 -18.33
CA GLU A 93 -10.23 15.45 -18.66
C GLU A 93 -10.79 14.36 -17.75
N ARG A 94 -12.13 14.24 -17.70
CA ARG A 94 -12.80 13.17 -16.97
C ARG A 94 -12.36 11.80 -17.50
N PRO A 95 -11.90 10.87 -16.64
CA PRO A 95 -11.45 9.57 -17.09
C PRO A 95 -12.60 8.72 -17.65
N ALA A 96 -12.29 7.92 -18.66
CA ALA A 96 -13.18 6.88 -19.19
C ALA A 96 -13.17 5.62 -18.31
N GLY A 97 -12.11 5.42 -17.53
CA GLY A 97 -11.99 4.36 -16.55
C GLY A 97 -11.05 4.76 -15.42
N ILE A 98 -11.29 4.20 -14.24
CA ILE A 98 -10.43 4.32 -13.07
C ILE A 98 -10.12 2.90 -12.59
N LEU A 99 -8.85 2.64 -12.32
CA LEU A 99 -8.35 1.41 -11.72
C LEU A 99 -7.72 1.74 -10.36
N ALA A 100 -8.01 0.93 -9.34
CA ALA A 100 -7.33 0.97 -8.06
C ALA A 100 -7.13 -0.46 -7.54
N ASP A 101 -5.88 -0.91 -7.51
CA ASP A 101 -5.42 -2.16 -6.90
C ASP A 101 -4.90 -1.86 -5.49
N LEU A 102 -5.79 -2.00 -4.50
CA LEU A 102 -5.51 -1.64 -3.12
C LEU A 102 -4.66 -2.72 -2.44
N GLY A 103 -3.51 -2.31 -1.88
CA GLY A 103 -2.64 -3.20 -1.14
C GLY A 103 -1.21 -2.71 -1.06
N VAL A 104 -0.29 -3.64 -0.85
CA VAL A 104 1.16 -3.41 -0.95
C VAL A 104 1.72 -4.07 -2.19
N SER A 105 2.65 -3.39 -2.85
CA SER A 105 3.40 -4.00 -3.94
C SER A 105 4.45 -4.98 -3.41
N SER A 106 4.83 -5.98 -4.22
CA SER A 106 5.93 -6.89 -3.86
C SER A 106 7.23 -6.13 -3.57
N MET A 107 7.47 -5.02 -4.26
CA MET A 107 8.65 -4.17 -4.03
C MET A 107 8.73 -3.65 -2.59
N GLN A 108 7.58 -3.28 -2.00
CA GLN A 108 7.51 -2.80 -0.62
C GLN A 108 7.77 -3.94 0.38
N LEU A 109 7.32 -5.16 0.07
CA LEU A 109 7.51 -6.34 0.93
C LEU A 109 8.91 -6.96 0.83
N ASP A 110 9.56 -6.86 -0.33
CA ASP A 110 10.85 -7.49 -0.62
C ASP A 110 12.05 -6.66 -0.15
N ARG A 111 11.84 -5.39 0.28
CA ARG A 111 12.88 -4.49 0.78
C ARG A 111 12.79 -4.32 2.30
N PRO A 112 13.65 -4.99 3.09
CA PRO A 112 13.62 -4.90 4.54
C PRO A 112 13.74 -3.47 5.07
N GLU A 113 14.45 -2.60 4.35
CA GLU A 113 14.71 -1.22 4.73
C GLU A 113 13.43 -0.37 4.79
N ARG A 114 12.37 -0.80 4.10
CA ARG A 114 11.06 -0.12 4.08
C ARG A 114 10.16 -0.53 5.25
N GLY A 115 10.45 -1.63 5.94
CA GLY A 115 9.73 -2.02 7.15
C GLY A 115 8.31 -2.57 6.97
N PHE A 116 7.85 -2.85 5.75
CA PHE A 116 6.50 -3.42 5.50
C PHE A 116 6.37 -4.90 5.88
N SER A 117 7.50 -5.61 5.95
CA SER A 117 7.55 -7.04 6.22
C SER A 117 8.41 -7.33 7.44
N PHE A 118 8.07 -8.41 8.14
CA PHE A 118 8.86 -8.98 9.22
C PHE A 118 9.56 -10.29 8.81
N ARG A 119 9.58 -10.61 7.51
CA ARG A 119 10.31 -11.76 6.98
C ARG A 119 11.82 -11.61 7.21
N PHE A 120 12.31 -10.38 7.06
CA PHE A 120 13.65 -9.95 7.41
C PHE A 120 13.51 -8.75 8.36
N ASP A 121 14.40 -8.65 9.34
CA ASP A 121 14.39 -7.51 10.27
C ASP A 121 14.83 -6.24 9.54
N GLY A 122 14.21 -5.11 9.88
CA GLY A 122 14.47 -3.83 9.26
C GLY A 122 13.84 -2.68 10.04
N PRO A 123 14.08 -1.40 9.65
CA PRO A 123 13.52 -0.25 10.33
C PRO A 123 11.99 -0.30 10.38
N LEU A 124 11.39 0.12 11.48
CA LEU A 124 9.94 0.19 11.62
C LEU A 124 9.39 1.47 10.95
N ASP A 125 9.43 1.52 9.63
CA ASP A 125 9.01 2.69 8.83
C ASP A 125 7.58 2.56 8.29
N MET A 126 7.35 1.65 7.33
CA MET A 126 6.06 1.39 6.66
C MET A 126 5.47 2.54 5.83
N ARG A 127 6.18 3.66 5.61
CA ARG A 127 5.68 4.72 4.73
C ARG A 127 5.84 4.33 3.27
N MET A 128 4.78 4.52 2.50
CA MET A 128 4.79 4.41 1.04
C MET A 128 5.40 5.65 0.39
N GLY A 129 5.10 6.84 0.91
CA GLY A 129 5.70 8.12 0.51
C GLY A 129 6.77 8.62 1.49
N ALA A 130 7.11 9.91 1.40
CA ALA A 130 8.10 10.55 2.28
C ALA A 130 7.50 11.26 3.50
N ASP A 131 6.20 11.53 3.49
CA ASP A 131 5.51 12.33 4.51
C ASP A 131 4.87 11.49 5.62
N GLY A 132 4.50 12.17 6.71
CA GLY A 132 3.75 11.57 7.82
C GLY A 132 4.60 10.82 8.85
N PRO A 133 3.97 10.32 9.93
CA PRO A 133 4.64 9.55 10.96
C PRO A 133 5.06 8.16 10.46
N THR A 134 6.20 7.66 10.94
CA THR A 134 6.58 6.25 10.74
C THR A 134 5.75 5.33 11.62
N ALA A 135 5.73 4.03 11.32
CA ALA A 135 5.19 3.03 12.22
C ALA A 135 5.87 3.07 13.59
N ALA A 136 7.18 3.36 13.65
CA ALA A 136 7.91 3.60 14.89
C ALA A 136 7.34 4.79 15.67
N ASP A 137 7.05 5.91 15.02
CA ASP A 137 6.45 7.07 15.67
C ASP A 137 5.10 6.73 16.27
N ILE A 138 4.25 6.02 15.53
CA ILE A 138 2.93 5.59 16.00
C ILE A 138 3.06 4.71 17.24
N VAL A 139 3.80 3.59 17.16
CA VAL A 139 3.88 2.64 18.29
C VAL A 139 4.59 3.25 19.51
N ASN A 140 5.51 4.20 19.31
CA ASN A 140 6.25 4.82 20.40
C ASN A 140 5.52 6.02 21.04
N ARG A 141 4.62 6.71 20.31
CA ARG A 141 4.03 7.97 20.79
C ARG A 141 2.53 7.92 21.02
N TYR A 142 1.78 7.08 20.30
CA TYR A 142 0.33 7.08 20.42
C TYR A 142 -0.12 6.58 21.80
N PRO A 143 -1.22 7.12 22.37
CA PRO A 143 -1.88 6.54 23.52
C PRO A 143 -2.27 5.07 23.33
N GLU A 144 -2.36 4.31 24.44
CA GLU A 144 -2.77 2.89 24.40
C GLU A 144 -4.12 2.70 23.70
N ALA A 145 -5.08 3.59 23.99
CA ALA A 145 -6.42 3.54 23.41
C ALA A 145 -6.41 3.71 21.89
N ASP A 146 -5.54 4.57 21.36
CA ASP A 146 -5.40 4.80 19.92
C ASP A 146 -4.74 3.60 19.24
N LEU A 147 -3.72 3.01 19.86
CA LEU A 147 -3.13 1.76 19.38
C LEU A 147 -4.15 0.61 19.37
N GLU A 148 -4.95 0.48 20.42
CA GLU A 148 -6.03 -0.51 20.47
C GLU A 148 -7.04 -0.28 19.33
N ARG A 149 -7.45 0.97 19.12
CA ARG A 149 -8.37 1.36 18.04
C ARG A 149 -7.82 0.94 16.68
N ILE A 150 -6.57 1.32 16.38
CA ILE A 150 -5.88 0.98 15.12
C ILE A 150 -5.87 -0.52 14.88
N PHE A 151 -5.42 -1.32 15.87
CA PHE A 151 -5.32 -2.77 15.69
C PHE A 151 -6.68 -3.44 15.55
N ARG A 152 -7.71 -2.92 16.24
CA ARG A 152 -9.07 -3.44 16.15
C ARG A 152 -9.73 -3.10 14.83
N GLU A 153 -9.70 -1.83 14.42
CA GLU A 153 -10.45 -1.32 13.27
C GLU A 153 -9.76 -1.68 11.96
N TYR A 154 -8.44 -1.51 11.86
CA TYR A 154 -7.72 -1.71 10.61
C TYR A 154 -7.12 -3.12 10.47
N GLY A 155 -6.82 -3.76 11.59
CA GLY A 155 -6.26 -5.12 11.61
C GLY A 155 -7.28 -6.22 11.88
N GLU A 156 -8.51 -5.88 12.26
CA GLU A 156 -9.50 -6.82 12.78
C GLU A 156 -8.92 -7.74 13.87
N GLU A 157 -8.03 -7.21 14.72
CA GLU A 157 -7.27 -7.98 15.69
C GLU A 157 -8.06 -8.18 16.98
N ARG A 158 -8.47 -9.44 17.22
CA ARG A 158 -9.26 -9.81 18.40
C ARG A 158 -8.54 -9.55 19.71
N GLN A 159 -7.20 -9.59 19.70
CA GLN A 159 -6.36 -9.33 20.86
C GLN A 159 -5.81 -7.89 20.88
N ALA A 160 -6.45 -6.93 20.18
CA ALA A 160 -5.97 -5.55 20.02
C ALA A 160 -5.55 -4.89 21.34
N ARG A 161 -6.44 -4.91 22.35
CA ARG A 161 -6.16 -4.35 23.68
C ARG A 161 -4.92 -4.94 24.33
N ARG A 162 -4.75 -6.26 24.22
CA ARG A 162 -3.62 -6.98 24.81
C ARG A 162 -2.31 -6.63 24.11
N ILE A 163 -2.34 -6.44 22.79
CA ILE A 163 -1.18 -6.04 21.99
C ILE A 163 -0.81 -4.59 22.27
N ALA A 164 -1.79 -3.67 22.27
CA ALA A 164 -1.57 -2.25 22.58
C ALA A 164 -0.92 -2.07 23.96
N ARG A 165 -1.46 -2.73 24.99
CA ARG A 165 -0.87 -2.72 26.34
C ARG A 165 0.57 -3.23 26.37
N ALA A 166 0.85 -4.31 25.64
CA ALA A 166 2.20 -4.88 25.58
C ALA A 166 3.21 -3.94 24.90
N ILE A 167 2.78 -3.24 23.84
CA ILE A 167 3.60 -2.23 23.15
C ILE A 167 3.88 -1.05 24.08
N VAL A 168 2.85 -0.51 24.74
CA VAL A 168 3.01 0.62 25.66
C VAL A 168 3.89 0.27 26.85
N ALA A 169 3.81 -0.96 27.37
CA ALA A 169 4.70 -1.42 28.43
C ALA A 169 6.16 -1.52 27.96
N GLU A 170 6.41 -2.17 26.81
CA GLU A 170 7.77 -2.39 26.29
C GLU A 170 8.48 -1.07 25.92
N ARG A 171 7.76 -0.11 25.32
CA ARG A 171 8.36 1.13 24.82
C ARG A 171 8.91 2.05 25.92
N VAL A 172 8.49 1.85 27.18
CA VAL A 172 8.98 2.61 28.33
C VAL A 172 10.47 2.32 28.55
N ASP A 173 10.85 1.05 28.48
CA ASP A 173 12.24 0.62 28.70
C ASP A 173 13.03 0.61 27.40
N ARG A 174 12.38 0.22 26.29
CA ARG A 174 13.03 0.08 24.99
C ARG A 174 12.11 0.52 23.86
N PRO A 175 12.28 1.75 23.34
CA PRO A 175 11.56 2.21 22.15
C PRO A 175 11.67 1.22 20.98
N PHE A 176 10.62 1.12 20.19
CA PHE A 176 10.58 0.27 19.01
C PHE A 176 11.33 0.93 17.85
N ALA A 177 12.33 0.23 17.32
CA ALA A 177 13.09 0.69 16.16
C ALA A 177 13.01 -0.26 14.96
N SER A 178 12.66 -1.54 15.17
CA SER A 178 12.68 -2.55 14.12
C SER A 178 11.41 -3.41 14.05
N THR A 179 11.16 -3.97 12.87
CA THR A 179 10.03 -4.89 12.60
C THR A 179 10.13 -6.17 13.43
N GLY A 180 11.34 -6.70 13.62
CA GLY A 180 11.60 -7.87 14.45
C GLY A 180 11.26 -7.65 15.92
N GLN A 181 11.60 -6.48 16.47
CA GLN A 181 11.25 -6.11 17.85
C GLN A 181 9.73 -6.06 18.03
N LEU A 182 9.02 -5.37 17.12
CA LEU A 182 7.57 -5.28 17.17
C LEU A 182 6.91 -6.66 17.06
N ARG A 183 7.34 -7.48 16.08
CA ARG A 183 6.83 -8.84 15.90
C ARG A 183 7.02 -9.69 17.16
N ALA A 184 8.20 -9.65 17.78
CA ALA A 184 8.49 -10.41 19.00
C ALA A 184 7.54 -10.02 20.14
N THR A 185 7.31 -8.72 20.34
CA THR A 185 6.36 -8.22 21.35
C THR A 185 4.94 -8.68 21.07
N VAL A 186 4.48 -8.60 19.82
CA VAL A 186 3.13 -9.06 19.43
C VAL A 186 2.96 -10.55 19.68
N ILE A 187 3.93 -11.39 19.27
CA ILE A 187 3.87 -12.84 19.47
C ILE A 187 3.83 -13.19 20.96
N ARG A 188 4.68 -12.55 21.77
CA ARG A 188 4.70 -12.75 23.22
C ARG A 188 3.39 -12.31 23.86
N ALA A 189 2.84 -11.18 23.44
CA ALA A 189 1.54 -10.70 23.90
C ALA A 189 0.44 -11.72 23.60
N LYS A 190 0.43 -12.33 22.40
CA LYS A 190 -0.60 -13.31 22.00
C LYS A 190 -0.44 -14.69 22.64
N GLY A 191 0.60 -14.92 23.46
CA GLY A 191 0.80 -16.15 24.21
C GLY A 191 1.75 -17.17 23.57
N GLY A 192 2.63 -16.73 22.66
CA GLY A 192 3.62 -17.60 22.02
C GLY A 192 3.20 -18.11 20.64
N ALA A 193 4.07 -18.91 20.01
CA ALA A 193 4.02 -19.20 18.58
C ALA A 193 2.71 -19.88 18.13
N GLY A 194 1.88 -19.11 17.43
CA GLY A 194 0.89 -19.64 16.46
C GLY A 194 1.54 -20.18 15.18
N GLY A 195 2.82 -20.57 15.23
CA GLY A 195 3.62 -21.07 14.11
C GLY A 195 3.49 -22.57 13.94
N ARG A 196 2.28 -23.04 13.61
CA ARG A 196 2.17 -24.30 12.86
C ARG A 196 2.47 -23.97 11.40
N GLU A 197 3.23 -24.84 10.75
CA GLU A 197 3.52 -24.77 9.32
C GLU A 197 2.21 -24.56 8.54
N GLY A 198 2.16 -23.52 7.70
CA GLY A 198 0.96 -23.15 6.92
C GLY A 198 -0.01 -22.17 7.60
N ARG A 199 0.20 -21.72 8.85
CA ARG A 199 -0.61 -20.64 9.45
C ARG A 199 0.03 -19.27 9.25
N VAL A 200 -0.82 -18.28 8.98
CA VAL A 200 -0.45 -16.86 8.90
C VAL A 200 0.20 -16.43 10.23
N ASP A 201 1.30 -15.67 10.12
CA ASP A 201 2.02 -15.17 11.29
C ASP A 201 1.09 -14.37 12.22
N PRO A 202 1.17 -14.56 13.55
CA PRO A 202 0.33 -13.84 14.50
C PRO A 202 0.44 -12.31 14.43
N ALA A 203 1.55 -11.76 13.92
CA ALA A 203 1.78 -10.33 13.79
C ALA A 203 1.21 -9.72 12.50
N THR A 204 0.77 -10.53 11.52
CA THR A 204 0.30 -10.04 10.21
C THR A 204 -0.77 -8.96 10.33
N ARG A 205 -1.79 -9.17 11.18
CA ARG A 205 -2.88 -8.21 11.39
C ARG A 205 -2.43 -6.90 12.02
N THR A 206 -1.50 -6.97 12.98
CA THR A 206 -0.91 -5.78 13.61
C THR A 206 -0.10 -4.96 12.60
N PHE A 207 0.70 -5.63 11.76
CA PHE A 207 1.47 -4.97 10.71
C PHE A 207 0.56 -4.38 9.63
N GLN A 208 -0.49 -5.09 9.23
CA GLN A 208 -1.52 -4.57 8.32
C GLN A 208 -2.17 -3.31 8.87
N ALA A 209 -2.57 -3.33 10.15
CA ALA A 209 -3.20 -2.19 10.81
C ALA A 209 -2.29 -0.94 10.86
N LEU A 210 -1.02 -1.14 11.24
CA LEU A 210 -0.04 -0.05 11.26
C LEU A 210 0.19 0.51 9.86
N ARG A 211 0.33 -0.36 8.87
CA ARG A 211 0.49 0.06 7.48
C ARG A 211 -0.69 0.95 7.03
N ILE A 212 -1.92 0.52 7.34
CA ILE A 212 -3.13 1.28 7.02
C ILE A 212 -3.14 2.64 7.70
N GLU A 213 -2.79 2.71 8.99
CA GLU A 213 -2.72 3.98 9.73
C GLU A 213 -1.60 4.90 9.18
N VAL A 214 -0.38 4.37 8.98
CA VAL A 214 0.78 5.14 8.46
C VAL A 214 0.46 5.77 7.11
N ASN A 215 -0.22 5.02 6.25
CA ASN A 215 -0.50 5.43 4.88
C ASN A 215 -1.93 5.97 4.71
N GLU A 216 -2.68 6.14 5.80
CA GLU A 216 -4.06 6.61 5.77
C GLU A 216 -4.92 5.85 4.74
N GLU A 217 -4.67 4.56 4.50
CA GLU A 217 -5.16 3.84 3.30
C GLU A 217 -6.68 3.75 3.21
N LEU A 218 -7.36 3.81 4.35
CA LEU A 218 -8.83 3.81 4.41
C LEU A 218 -9.40 5.23 4.52
N ALA A 219 -8.58 6.23 4.84
CA ALA A 219 -9.06 7.58 5.08
C ALA A 219 -9.37 8.29 3.76
N GLY A 220 -10.62 8.24 3.33
CA GLY A 220 -11.07 8.89 2.10
C GLY A 220 -11.54 7.93 1.00
N LEU A 221 -11.48 6.61 1.21
CA LEU A 221 -12.16 5.65 0.31
C LEU A 221 -13.70 5.75 0.37
N GLU A 222 -14.24 6.39 1.41
CA GLU A 222 -15.68 6.66 1.56
C GLU A 222 -16.15 7.97 0.88
N ARG A 223 -15.23 8.74 0.28
CA ARG A 223 -15.53 10.02 -0.40
C ARG A 223 -15.45 9.87 -1.90
#